data_AF-A0A5K0ZYZ3-F1
#
_entry.id   AF-A0A5K0ZYZ3-F1
#
_cell.length_a   1.000
_cell.length_b   1.000
_cell.length_c   1.000
_cell.angle_alpha   90.00
_cell.angle_beta   90.00
_cell.angle_gamma   90.00
#
_symmetry.space_group_name_H-M   'P 1'
#
loop_
_entity.id
_entity.type
_entity.pdbx_description
1 polymer ?
#
loop_
_entity_poly.entity_id
_entity_poly.type
_entity_poly.pdbx_seq_one_letter_code
_entity_poly.pdbx_strand_id
1 'polypeptide(L)' 'MAPVKMPSLVKYNQPLFAASDDGTVMKNIQETHKPDGRMFDVKPVMIVVEQIFRQAAPAML' A
#
# COMPACT_ATOMS: atom_id res chain seq x y z
N MET A 1 43.19 24.96 -45.96
CA MET A 1 42.71 24.75 -44.58
C MET A 1 41.56 23.77 -44.62
N ALA A 2 41.67 22.63 -43.94
CA ALA A 2 40.57 21.66 -43.81
C ALA A 2 39.80 21.92 -42.50
N PRO A 3 38.48 21.66 -42.44
CA PRO A 3 37.69 21.96 -41.25
C PRO A 3 37.99 20.95 -40.13
N VAL A 4 38.21 21.46 -38.91
CA VAL A 4 38.40 20.64 -37.71
C VAL A 4 37.06 20.04 -37.32
N LYS A 5 37.00 18.70 -37.29
CA LYS A 5 35.82 17.94 -36.87
C LYS A 5 35.71 17.99 -35.33
N MET A 6 34.81 18.81 -34.81
CA MET A 6 34.53 18.85 -33.37
C MET A 6 33.78 17.58 -32.94
N PRO A 7 34.26 16.81 -31.95
CA PRO A 7 33.49 15.70 -31.42
C PRO A 7 32.33 16.24 -30.57
N SER A 8 31.12 16.23 -31.12
CA SER A 8 29.89 16.40 -30.34
C SER A 8 29.53 15.06 -29.70
N LEU A 9 30.03 14.79 -28.51
CA LEU A 9 29.51 13.70 -27.69
C LEU A 9 29.53 14.10 -26.22
N VAL A 10 28.66 15.05 -25.88
CA VAL A 10 28.06 15.07 -24.55
C VAL A 10 26.71 14.39 -24.70
N LYS A 11 26.70 13.07 -24.53
CA LYS A 11 25.46 12.32 -24.30
C LYS A 11 24.94 12.81 -22.95
N TYR A 12 24.00 13.74 -22.99
CA TYR A 12 23.19 14.09 -21.83
C TYR A 12 22.45 12.82 -21.40
N ASN A 13 23.04 12.13 -20.44
CA ASN A 13 22.56 10.85 -19.93
C ASN A 13 21.48 11.09 -18.87
N GLN A 14 20.50 11.93 -19.18
CA GLN A 14 19.29 12.11 -18.37
C GLN A 14 18.12 12.30 -19.33
N PRO A 15 17.09 11.46 -19.18
CA PRO A 15 16.32 11.51 -17.96
C PRO A 15 16.15 10.10 -17.41
N LEU A 16 16.88 9.74 -16.35
CA LEU A 16 16.47 8.59 -15.55
C LEU A 16 15.30 9.07 -14.70
N PHE A 17 14.15 9.25 -15.34
CA PHE A 17 12.86 9.13 -14.68
C PHE A 17 12.99 7.92 -13.77
N ALA A 18 12.98 8.14 -12.46
CA ALA A 18 12.75 7.09 -11.51
C ALA A 18 11.32 6.62 -11.76
N ALA A 19 11.15 5.76 -12.77
CA ALA A 19 9.96 4.95 -12.89
C ALA A 19 9.94 4.16 -11.59
N SER A 20 9.16 4.64 -10.63
CA SER A 20 8.81 3.86 -9.44
C SER A 20 8.36 2.52 -9.98
N ASP A 21 9.11 1.46 -9.69
CA ASP A 21 8.74 0.13 -10.15
C ASP A 21 7.46 -0.26 -9.41
N ASP A 22 6.33 0.07 -10.04
CA ASP A 22 4.99 -0.14 -9.50
C ASP A 22 4.79 -1.63 -9.19
N GLY A 23 5.48 -2.52 -9.90
CA GLY A 23 5.53 -3.95 -9.60
C GLY A 23 6.17 -4.25 -8.25
N THR A 24 7.31 -3.62 -7.93
CA THR A 24 7.97 -3.77 -6.63
C THR A 24 7.15 -3.14 -5.50
N VAL A 25 6.54 -1.98 -5.72
CA VAL A 25 5.68 -1.33 -4.73
C VAL A 25 4.43 -2.17 -4.43
N MET A 26 3.76 -2.66 -5.47
CA MET A 26 2.57 -3.52 -5.33
C MET A 26 2.92 -4.86 -4.67
N LYS A 27 4.09 -5.43 -4.96
CA LYS A 27 4.58 -6.62 -4.26
C LYS A 27 4.77 -6.37 -2.77
N ASN A 28 5.40 -5.26 -2.39
CA ASN A 28 5.61 -4.92 -0.98
C ASN A 28 4.27 -4.69 -0.25
N ILE A 29 3.29 -4.06 -0.90
CA ILE A 29 1.93 -3.90 -0.36
C ILE A 29 1.30 -5.28 -0.12
N GLN A 30 1.34 -6.17 -1.11
CA GLN A 30 0.77 -7.51 -0.97
C GLN A 30 1.47 -8.36 0.10
N GLU A 31 2.80 -8.27 0.21
CA GLU A 31 3.57 -8.99 1.23
C GLU A 31 3.25 -8.49 2.65
N THR A 32 3.08 -7.18 2.83
CA THR A 32 2.79 -6.56 4.13
C THR A 32 1.33 -6.63 4.55
N HIS A 33 0.40 -6.73 3.59
CA HIS A 33 -1.04 -6.77 3.83
C HIS A 33 -1.64 -8.17 3.59
N LYS A 34 -0.79 -9.20 3.49
CA LYS A 34 -1.24 -10.57 3.34
C LYS A 34 -2.10 -10.94 4.57
N PRO A 35 -3.37 -11.32 4.39
CA PRO A 35 -4.14 -11.84 5.49
C PRO A 35 -3.42 -13.06 6.05
N ASP A 36 -3.27 -13.11 7.36
CA ASP A 36 -2.57 -14.16 8.09
C ASP A 36 -3.29 -15.53 8.04
N GLY A 37 -4.38 -15.62 7.28
CA GLY A 37 -5.18 -16.81 7.08
C GLY A 37 -5.99 -17.22 8.32
N ARG A 38 -5.95 -16.43 9.40
CA ARG A 38 -6.70 -16.74 10.62
C ARG A 38 -8.18 -16.50 10.38
N MET A 39 -8.98 -17.51 10.67
CA MET A 39 -10.44 -17.42 10.68
C MET A 39 -10.91 -17.19 12.11
N PHE A 40 -11.88 -16.30 12.26
CA PHE A 40 -12.47 -15.99 13.55
C PHE A 40 -13.99 -16.01 13.42
N ASP A 41 -14.67 -16.75 14.30
CA ASP A 41 -16.13 -16.74 14.32
C ASP A 41 -16.61 -15.39 14.86
N VAL A 42 -17.30 -14.62 14.01
CA VAL A 42 -17.81 -13.28 14.35
C VAL A 42 -19.04 -13.37 15.23
N LYS A 43 -19.76 -14.49 15.23
CA LYS A 43 -21.04 -14.64 15.93
C LYS A 43 -20.93 -14.41 17.44
N PRO A 44 -19.95 -14.98 18.17
CA PRO A 44 -19.72 -14.68 19.59
C PRO A 44 -19.45 -13.20 19.88
N VAL A 45 -18.68 -12.51 19.03
CA VAL A 45 -18.40 -11.07 19.22
C VAL A 45 -19.66 -10.24 19.06
N MET A 46 -20.47 -10.56 18.05
CA MET A 46 -21.72 -9.83 17.83
C MET A 46 -22.68 -9.99 19.02
N ILE A 47 -22.75 -11.18 19.63
CA ILE A 47 -23.55 -11.43 20.83
C ILE A 47 -23.06 -10.55 22.00
N VAL A 48 -21.76 -10.47 22.24
CA VAL A 48 -21.19 -9.64 23.32
C VAL A 48 -21.49 -8.16 23.08
N VAL A 49 -21.32 -7.68 21.85
CA VAL A 49 -21.65 -6.30 21.47
C VAL A 49 -23.13 -6.01 21.75
N GLU A 50 -24.04 -6.89 21.34
CA GLU A 50 -25.47 -6.75 21.60
C GLU A 50 -25.79 -6.71 23.10
N GLN A 51 -25.16 -7.58 23.89
CA GLN A 51 -25.35 -7.59 25.34
C GLN A 51 -24.90 -6.28 26.00
N ILE A 52 -23.77 -5.71 25.56
CA ILE A 52 -23.28 -4.42 26.04
C ILE A 52 -24.32 -3.34 25.75
N PHE A 53 -24.84 -3.26 24.52
CA PHE A 53 -25.86 -2.27 24.16
C PHE A 53 -27.15 -2.44 24.97
N ARG A 54 -27.61 -3.68 25.21
CA ARG A 54 -28.80 -3.95 26.04
C ARG A 54 -28.62 -3.55 27.51
N GLN A 55 -27.41 -3.69 28.05
CA GLN A 55 -27.11 -3.37 29.46
C GLN A 55 -26.75 -1.90 29.67
N ALA A 56 -26.09 -1.28 28.69
CA ALA A 56 -25.66 0.11 28.75
C ALA A 56 -26.77 1.10 28.41
N ALA A 57 -27.83 0.66 27.74
CA ALA A 57 -29.04 1.46 27.63
C ALA A 57 -29.60 1.64 29.06
N PRO A 58 -29.64 2.87 29.62
CA PRO A 58 -30.37 3.08 30.85
C PRO A 58 -31.81 2.63 30.57
N ALA A 59 -32.36 1.77 31.43
CA ALA A 59 -33.80 1.59 31.46
C ALA A 59 -34.38 3.00 31.60
N MET A 60 -34.93 3.54 30.52
CA MET A 60 -35.64 4.82 30.57
C MET A 60 -36.83 4.57 31.49
N LEU A 61 -36.66 4.92 32.76
CA LEU A 61 -37.72 5.10 33.74
C LEU A 61 -38.42 6.43 33.44
#